data_AF-A0A183U0D1-F1
#
_entry.id   AF-A0A183U0D1-F1
#
_cell.length_a   1.000
_cell.length_b   1.000
_cell.length_c   1.000
_cell.angle_alpha   90.00
_cell.angle_beta   90.00
_cell.angle_gamma   90.00
#
_symmetry.space_group_name_H-M   'P 1'
#
loop_
_entity.id
_entity.type
_entity.pdbx_description
1 polymer ?
#
loop_
_entity_poly.entity_id
_entity_poly.type
_entity_poly.pdbx_seq_one_letter_code
_entity_poly.pdbx_strand_id
1 'polypeptide(L)'
;MTVQRYQIVSHRPMCFWSAMDTEEWLKRKRPKLALKYAHLFLKHYITGRILVEITEDQLLEIGVSDFEDRQDLLLEIRKQKLFSDLDEVVKLSTSTFC
;
A
#
# COMPACT_ATOMS: atom_id res chain seq x y z
N MET A 1 19.35 -17.13 -2.40
CA MET A 1 18.90 -15.78 -2.00
C MET A 1 18.30 -15.10 -3.22
N THR A 2 17.04 -15.38 -3.52
CA THR A 2 16.35 -14.77 -4.67
C THR A 2 15.92 -13.37 -4.28
N VAL A 3 16.56 -12.36 -4.87
CA VAL A 3 16.04 -11.01 -4.89
C VAL A 3 14.68 -11.08 -5.58
N GLN A 4 13.59 -11.04 -4.81
CA GLN A 4 12.27 -10.82 -5.37
C GLN A 4 12.32 -9.47 -6.09
N ARG A 5 12.49 -9.53 -7.41
CA ARG A 5 12.26 -8.38 -8.28
C ARG A 5 10.85 -7.91 -7.94
N TYR A 6 10.76 -6.77 -7.28
CA TYR A 6 9.49 -6.09 -7.03
C TYR A 6 8.89 -5.81 -8.40
N GLN A 7 8.06 -6.73 -8.88
CA GLN A 7 7.35 -6.58 -10.14
C GLN A 7 6.52 -5.32 -10.05
N ILE A 8 6.92 -4.36 -10.88
CA ILE A 8 6.25 -3.12 -11.31
C ILE A 8 4.93 -2.96 -10.57
N VAL A 9 5.01 -2.26 -9.44
CA VAL A 9 3.81 -1.69 -8.83
C VAL A 9 3.40 -0.57 -9.79
N SER A 10 2.11 -0.59 -10.18
CA SER A 10 1.41 0.41 -11.00
C SER A 10 2.23 1.67 -11.29
N HIS A 11 2.38 2.05 -12.56
CA HIS A 11 3.03 3.30 -12.98
C HIS A 11 2.45 4.58 -12.31
N ARG A 12 1.34 4.44 -11.59
CA ARG A 12 0.61 5.46 -10.86
C ARG A 12 1.01 5.48 -9.38
N PRO A 13 1.46 6.64 -8.85
CA PRO A 13 1.80 6.82 -7.43
C PRO A 13 0.68 6.42 -6.48
N MET A 14 1.04 5.97 -5.28
CA MET A 14 0.08 5.52 -4.26
C MET A 14 -1.02 6.54 -3.98
N CYS A 15 -0.69 7.83 -3.91
CA CYS A 15 -1.68 8.87 -3.57
C CYS A 15 -2.85 8.97 -4.57
N PHE A 16 -2.70 8.40 -5.78
CA PHE A 16 -3.74 8.36 -6.82
C PHE A 16 -4.47 7.01 -6.91
N TRP A 17 -4.25 6.10 -5.98
CA TRP A 17 -4.95 4.81 -5.95
C TRP A 17 -6.38 4.99 -5.45
N SER A 18 -7.31 4.34 -6.13
CA SER A 18 -8.68 4.15 -5.66
C SER A 18 -8.73 3.15 -4.49
N ALA A 19 -9.91 2.99 -3.88
CA ALA A 19 -10.13 1.94 -2.89
C ALA A 19 -9.98 0.53 -3.49
N MET A 20 -10.35 0.35 -4.77
CA MET A 20 -10.16 -0.93 -5.48
C MET A 20 -8.67 -1.22 -5.70
N ASP A 21 -7.90 -0.23 -6.17
CA ASP A 21 -6.44 -0.38 -6.36
C ASP A 21 -5.75 -0.76 -5.04
N THR A 22 -6.19 -0.16 -3.93
CA THR A 22 -5.67 -0.46 -2.58
C THR A 22 -6.00 -1.89 -2.17
N GLU A 23 -7.20 -2.36 -2.46
CA GLU A 23 -7.61 -3.72 -2.16
C GLU A 23 -6.85 -4.77 -3.00
N GLU A 24 -6.68 -4.51 -4.30
CA GLU A 24 -5.91 -5.35 -5.21
C GLU A 24 -4.43 -5.39 -4.81
N TRP A 25 -3.87 -4.25 -4.40
CA TRP A 25 -2.53 -4.17 -3.85
C TRP A 25 -2.37 -5.10 -2.63
N LEU A 26 -3.31 -5.04 -1.69
CA LEU A 26 -3.27 -5.85 -0.48
C LEU A 26 -3.35 -7.35 -0.81
N LYS A 27 -4.25 -7.74 -1.71
CA LYS A 27 -4.37 -9.12 -2.23
C LYS A 27 -3.05 -9.63 -2.81
N ARG A 28 -2.34 -8.79 -3.57
CA ARG A 28 -1.08 -9.17 -4.22
C ARG A 28 0.09 -9.28 -3.23
N LYS A 29 0.20 -8.32 -2.29
CA LYS A 29 1.38 -8.22 -1.40
C LYS A 29 1.27 -9.07 -0.14
N ARG A 30 0.06 -9.21 0.39
CA ARG A 30 -0.24 -9.99 1.61
C ARG A 30 -1.55 -10.77 1.46
N PRO A 31 -1.57 -11.86 0.67
CA PRO A 31 -2.80 -12.62 0.40
C PRO A 31 -3.52 -13.11 1.67
N LYS A 32 -2.76 -13.49 2.71
CA LYS A 32 -3.32 -13.94 3.99
C LYS A 32 -4.04 -12.82 4.74
N LEU A 33 -3.44 -11.62 4.79
CA LEU A 33 -4.06 -10.45 5.41
C LEU A 33 -5.22 -9.94 4.57
N ALA A 34 -5.12 -10.01 3.25
CA ALA A 34 -6.20 -9.64 2.34
C ALA A 34 -7.45 -10.50 2.57
N LEU A 35 -7.29 -11.81 2.75
CA LEU A 35 -8.43 -12.70 3.06
C LEU A 35 -9.19 -12.24 4.31
N LYS A 36 -8.48 -11.70 5.31
CA LYS A 36 -9.07 -11.20 6.55
C LYS A 36 -9.63 -9.79 6.41
N TYR A 37 -8.93 -8.87 5.73
CA TYR A 37 -9.13 -7.42 5.89
C TYR A 37 -9.45 -6.66 4.59
N ALA A 38 -9.30 -7.27 3.40
CA ALA A 38 -9.55 -6.58 2.13
C ALA A 38 -10.97 -5.99 2.05
N HIS A 39 -11.96 -6.72 2.56
CA HIS A 39 -13.35 -6.26 2.59
C HIS A 39 -13.54 -5.01 3.48
N LEU A 40 -12.74 -4.85 4.55
CA LEU A 40 -12.78 -3.66 5.41
C LEU A 40 -12.23 -2.45 4.67
N PHE A 41 -11.17 -2.62 3.89
CA PHE A 41 -10.59 -1.54 3.09
C PHE A 41 -11.59 -1.00 2.07
N LEU A 42 -12.34 -1.88 1.40
CA LEU A 42 -13.43 -1.47 0.50
C LEU A 42 -14.59 -0.82 1.26
N LYS A 43 -15.05 -1.44 2.35
CA LYS A 43 -16.16 -0.96 3.18
C LYS A 43 -15.91 0.46 3.72
N HIS A 44 -14.68 0.75 4.15
CA HIS A 44 -14.28 2.04 4.69
C HIS A 44 -13.71 2.99 3.62
N TYR A 45 -13.78 2.61 2.34
CA TYR A 45 -13.29 3.41 1.21
C TYR A 45 -11.85 3.89 1.37
N ILE A 46 -10.96 2.99 1.79
CA ILE A 46 -9.54 3.27 2.00
C ILE A 46 -8.85 3.48 0.65
N THR A 47 -8.76 4.73 0.22
CA THR A 47 -8.00 5.15 -0.96
C THR A 47 -6.52 5.20 -0.67
N GLY A 48 -5.68 5.27 -1.71
CA GLY A 48 -4.24 5.35 -1.52
C GLY A 48 -3.78 6.62 -0.80
N ARG A 49 -4.50 7.74 -0.94
CA ARG A 49 -4.24 8.94 -0.15
C ARG A 49 -4.39 8.70 1.35
N ILE A 50 -5.46 7.99 1.76
CA ILE A 50 -5.65 7.57 3.15
C ILE A 50 -4.56 6.59 3.55
N LEU A 51 -4.28 5.60 2.70
CA LEU A 51 -3.31 4.55 2.98
C LEU A 51 -1.88 5.09 3.22
N VAL A 52 -1.49 6.15 2.53
CA VAL A 52 -0.16 6.80 2.66
C VAL A 52 0.05 7.43 4.05
N GLU A 53 -1.04 7.78 4.75
CA GLU A 53 -1.03 8.46 6.04
C GLU A 53 -1.63 7.61 7.17
N ILE A 54 -2.08 6.39 6.88
CA ILE A 54 -2.85 5.58 7.82
C ILE A 54 -2.05 5.22 9.07
N THR A 55 -2.67 5.39 10.23
CA THR A 55 -2.07 5.10 11.53
C THR A 55 -2.49 3.72 12.06
N GLU A 56 -1.82 3.27 13.12
CA GLU A 56 -2.24 2.05 13.83
C GLU A 56 -3.67 2.19 14.37
N ASP A 57 -4.01 3.32 14.97
CA ASP A 57 -5.33 3.57 15.54
C ASP A 57 -6.42 3.53 14.46
N GLN A 58 -6.16 4.06 13.28
CA GLN A 58 -7.09 3.98 12.16
C GLN A 58 -7.29 2.54 11.65
N LEU A 59 -6.23 1.72 11.65
CA LEU A 59 -6.36 0.29 11.33
C LEU A 59 -7.20 -0.44 12.39
N LEU A 60 -7.03 -0.09 13.67
CA LEU A 60 -7.84 -0.62 14.76
C LEU A 60 -9.31 -0.21 14.60
N GLU A 61 -9.59 1.07 14.30
CA GLU A 61 -10.93 1.60 14.09
C GLU A 61 -11.69 0.91 12.95
N ILE A 62 -11.01 0.58 11.84
CA ILE A 62 -11.66 -0.14 10.72
C ILE A 62 -11.81 -1.65 10.98
N GLY A 63 -11.31 -2.17 12.09
CA GLY A 63 -11.52 -3.56 12.53
C GLY A 63 -10.32 -4.49 12.42
N VAL A 64 -9.10 -3.98 12.23
CA VAL A 64 -7.87 -4.78 12.32
C VAL A 64 -7.44 -4.89 13.79
N SER A 65 -8.12 -5.74 14.56
CA SER A 65 -7.93 -5.80 16.03
C SER A 65 -6.69 -6.59 16.46
N ASP A 66 -6.19 -7.50 15.63
CA ASP A 66 -4.99 -8.27 15.94
C ASP A 66 -3.72 -7.40 15.81
N PHE A 67 -2.87 -7.42 16.83
CA PHE A 67 -1.69 -6.57 16.89
C PHE A 67 -0.64 -6.95 15.86
N GLU A 68 -0.36 -8.24 15.67
CA GLU A 68 0.66 -8.69 14.73
C GLU A 68 0.24 -8.39 13.29
N ASP A 69 -1.03 -8.64 12.97
CA ASP A 69 -1.61 -8.32 11.66
C ASP A 69 -1.57 -6.80 11.39
N ARG A 70 -1.85 -5.94 12.38
CA ARG A 70 -1.69 -4.47 12.23
C ARG A 70 -0.26 -4.09 11.94
N GLN A 71 0.71 -4.62 12.68
CA GLN A 71 2.11 -4.27 12.49
C GLN A 71 2.64 -4.76 11.13
N ASP A 72 2.24 -5.95 10.64
CA ASP A 72 2.61 -6.41 9.29
C ASP A 72 1.96 -5.55 8.20
N LEU A 73 0.69 -5.16 8.36
CA LEU A 73 0.04 -4.19 7.44
C LEU A 73 0.80 -2.87 7.39
N LEU A 74 1.09 -2.26 8.55
CA LEU A 74 1.81 -0.98 8.61
C LEU A 74 3.20 -1.08 7.96
N LEU A 75 3.91 -2.19 8.18
CA LEU A 75 5.20 -2.43 7.56
C LEU A 75 5.09 -2.51 6.02
N GLU A 76 4.11 -3.24 5.50
CA GLU A 76 3.92 -3.39 4.06
C GLU A 76 3.46 -2.08 3.40
N ILE A 77 2.61 -1.30 4.07
CA ILE A 77 2.21 0.05 3.63
C ILE A 77 3.44 0.96 3.52
N ARG A 78 4.30 0.98 4.55
CA ARG A 78 5.55 1.77 4.55
C ARG A 78 6.48 1.37 3.41
N LYS A 79 6.66 0.06 3.18
CA LYS A 79 7.46 -0.44 2.04
C LYS A 79 6.90 0.04 0.70
N GLN A 80 5.58 -0.04 0.54
CA GLN A 80 4.94 0.39 -0.70
C GLN A 80 5.07 1.89 -0.94
N LYS A 81 4.99 2.70 0.12
CA LYS A 81 5.20 4.15 0.07
C LYS A 81 6.61 4.49 -0.38
N LEU A 82 7.62 3.89 0.27
CA LEU A 82 9.02 4.08 -0.13
C LEU A 82 9.28 3.71 -1.59
N PHE A 83 8.66 2.63 -2.08
CA PHE A 83 8.77 2.24 -3.48
C PHE A 83 8.13 3.28 -4.42
N SER A 84 6.94 3.78 -4.07
CA SER A 84 6.25 4.82 -4.84
C SER A 84 7.06 6.12 -4.88
N ASP A 85 7.56 6.56 -3.73
CA ASP A 85 8.35 7.80 -3.61
C ASP A 85 9.66 7.70 -4.41
N LEU A 86 10.34 6.56 -4.35
CA LEU A 86 11.56 6.32 -5.12
C LEU A 86 11.28 6.36 -6.64
N ASP A 87 10.20 5.72 -7.09
CA ASP A 87 9.80 5.72 -8.50
C ASP A 87 9.51 7.13 -9.01
N GLU A 88 8.83 7.96 -8.20
CA GLU A 88 8.61 9.38 -8.52
C GLU A 88 9.90 10.17 -8.61
N VAL A 89 10.82 10.01 -7.65
CA VAL A 89 12.13 10.70 -7.66
C VAL A 89 12.94 10.31 -8.90
N VAL A 90 12.97 9.02 -9.25
CA VAL A 90 13.65 8.54 -10.46
C VAL A 90 13.04 9.18 -11.69
N LYS A 91 11.71 9.16 -11.84
CA LYS A 91 11.01 9.81 -12.96
C LYS A 91 11.37 11.29 -13.07
N LEU A 92 11.29 12.04 -11.96
CA LEU A 92 11.63 13.46 -11.94
C LEU A 92 13.07 13.70 -12.39
N SER A 93 14.04 12.91 -11.90
CA SER A 93 15.44 13.07 -12.32
C SER A 93 15.65 12.81 -13.82
N THR A 94 14.93 11.85 -14.40
CA THR A 94 15.01 11.52 -15.83
C THR A 94 14.26 12.51 -16.73
N SER A 95 13.27 13.23 -16.19
CA SER A 95 12.50 14.23 -16.95
C SER A 95 13.21 15.58 -17.11
N THR A 96 14.35 15.81 -16.45
CA THR A 96 15.07 17.11 -16.43
C THR A 96 16.01 17.36 -17.63
N PHE A 97 15.93 16.59 -18.71
CA PHE A 97 16.71 16.83 -19.93
C PHE A 97 15.84 16.67 -21.18
N CYS A 98 15.02 17.69 -21.48
CA CYS A 98 14.50 18.04 -22.80
C CYS A 98 13.98 19.48 -22.75
#